data_AF-A0A2V6HV26-F1
#
_entry.id   AF-A0A2V6HV26-F1
#
_cell.length_a   1.000
_cell.length_b   1.000
_cell.length_c   1.000
_cell.angle_alpha   90.00
_cell.angle_beta   90.00
_cell.angle_gamma   90.00
#
_symmetry.space_group_name_H-M   'P 1'
#
loop_
_entity.id
_entity.type
_entity.pdbx_description
1 polymer ?
#
loop_
_entity_poly.entity_id
_entity_poly.type
_entity_poly.pdbx_seq_one_letter_code
_entity_poly.pdbx_strand_id
1 'polypeptide(L)'
;MNNDRRVVITGLGAITPLGNNVETFWSNLKNGVSGIRKIELFDTTAYDCQIGGEVRDFDPKPFFKNPKDVRRTDRFAQLALAAAKMALDDSGIDIEKLRRRDRFGVIVSSGIGGLKTLQDQLMILLTKGPSRTSPFTIPMLISNMASGLISMEYGLRGPNICIVTACATSNNAIGESWRIIKFGDADIFLAGGSEASIVAIGLAGFSAMKALSTRNDEPERASRPFDRDRDGFVMGEGAGIVVVEELEHAKARGAKIYCELTGYGLSSDAYHMTAPPADGEGAVR
;
A
#
# COMPACT_ATOMS: atom_id res chain seq x y z
N MET A 1 33.16 4.25 -5.60
CA MET A 1 31.81 3.97 -6.10
C MET A 1 31.20 5.29 -6.52
N ASN A 2 30.78 5.44 -7.78
CA ASN A 2 30.23 6.70 -8.27
C ASN A 2 28.87 6.94 -7.60
N ASN A 3 28.78 7.92 -6.71
CA ASN A 3 27.56 8.27 -5.96
C ASN A 3 26.50 8.98 -6.82
N ASP A 4 26.60 8.83 -8.14
CA ASP A 4 26.02 9.67 -9.18
C ASP A 4 24.87 9.00 -9.93
N ARG A 5 24.46 7.80 -9.51
CA ARG A 5 23.26 7.15 -10.05
C ARG A 5 22.06 8.05 -9.76
N ARG A 6 21.26 8.37 -10.75
CA ARG A 6 20.02 9.15 -10.58
C ARG A 6 18.84 8.20 -10.63
N VAL A 7 17.76 8.54 -9.95
CA VAL A 7 16.64 7.62 -9.75
C VAL A 7 15.36 8.31 -10.16
N VAL A 8 14.58 7.65 -11.00
CA VAL A 8 13.38 8.18 -11.62
C VAL A 8 12.17 7.28 -11.38
N ILE A 9 10.98 7.85 -11.54
CA ILE A 9 9.73 7.09 -11.61
C ILE A 9 9.35 6.88 -13.06
N THR A 10 9.19 5.62 -13.47
CA THR A 10 8.88 5.26 -14.86
C THR A 10 7.52 4.60 -15.04
N GLY A 11 6.87 4.17 -13.95
CA GLY A 11 5.55 3.54 -14.01
C GLY A 11 4.72 3.79 -12.75
N LEU A 12 3.41 3.85 -12.90
CA LEU A 12 2.44 4.15 -11.84
C LEU A 12 1.33 3.11 -11.79
N GLY A 13 0.92 2.72 -10.58
CA GLY A 13 -0.21 1.85 -10.33
C GLY A 13 -0.98 2.28 -9.09
N ALA A 14 -2.31 2.30 -9.18
CA ALA A 14 -3.17 2.77 -8.11
C ALA A 14 -4.50 2.00 -8.08
N ILE A 15 -4.85 1.49 -6.90
CA ILE A 15 -6.19 1.00 -6.55
C ILE A 15 -6.64 1.79 -5.33
N THR A 16 -7.72 2.53 -5.43
CA THR A 16 -8.14 3.49 -4.40
C THR A 16 -9.67 3.56 -4.30
N PRO A 17 -10.21 4.17 -3.23
CA PRO A 17 -11.64 4.47 -3.14
C PRO A 17 -12.13 5.48 -4.21
N LEU A 18 -11.21 6.11 -4.94
CA LEU A 18 -11.49 7.04 -6.04
C LEU A 18 -11.34 6.38 -7.42
N GLY A 19 -10.94 5.11 -7.51
CA GLY A 19 -10.79 4.42 -8.78
C GLY A 19 -9.77 3.28 -8.73
N ASN A 20 -10.00 2.29 -9.58
CA ASN A 20 -9.18 1.07 -9.70
C ASN A 20 -8.13 1.17 -10.82
N ASN A 21 -7.70 2.39 -11.17
CA ASN A 21 -6.58 2.66 -12.06
C ASN A 21 -6.12 4.12 -11.88
N VAL A 22 -4.92 4.45 -12.36
CA VAL A 22 -4.29 5.77 -12.20
C VAL A 22 -5.10 6.89 -12.86
N GLU A 23 -5.69 6.66 -14.03
CA GLU A 23 -6.43 7.68 -14.77
C GLU A 23 -7.72 8.09 -14.04
N THR A 24 -8.54 7.12 -13.64
CA THR A 24 -9.77 7.35 -12.88
C THR A 24 -9.48 7.95 -11.52
N PHE A 25 -8.49 7.43 -10.78
CA PHE A 25 -8.01 7.99 -9.52
C PHE A 25 -7.66 9.47 -9.68
N TRP A 26 -6.81 9.79 -10.67
CA TRP A 26 -6.33 11.15 -10.89
C TRP A 26 -7.43 12.11 -11.35
N SER A 27 -8.33 11.65 -12.21
CA SER A 27 -9.47 12.44 -12.67
C SER A 27 -10.39 12.81 -11.50
N ASN A 28 -10.79 11.82 -10.70
CA ASN A 28 -11.67 12.02 -9.55
C ASN A 28 -11.02 12.91 -8.48
N LEU A 29 -9.73 12.73 -8.22
CA LEU A 29 -8.98 13.58 -7.30
C LEU A 29 -8.99 15.05 -7.74
N LYS A 30 -8.69 15.34 -9.01
CA LYS A 30 -8.70 16.72 -9.54
C LYS A 30 -10.09 17.37 -9.50
N ASN A 31 -11.14 16.56 -9.62
CA ASN A 31 -12.53 17.03 -9.59
C ASN A 31 -13.11 17.13 -8.17
N GLY A 32 -12.31 16.87 -7.13
CA GLY A 32 -12.76 16.97 -5.74
C GLY A 32 -13.79 15.92 -5.35
N VAL A 33 -13.82 14.77 -6.05
CA VAL A 33 -14.71 13.66 -5.72
C VAL A 33 -14.26 13.03 -4.42
N SER A 34 -15.17 12.84 -3.47
CA SER A 34 -14.90 12.09 -2.25
C SER A 34 -15.15 10.60 -2.47
N GLY A 35 -14.21 9.76 -2.03
CA GLY A 35 -14.32 8.29 -2.01
C GLY A 35 -14.83 7.75 -0.68
N ILE A 36 -15.22 8.62 0.25
CA ILE A 36 -15.68 8.22 1.59
C ILE A 36 -17.18 8.01 1.59
N ARG A 37 -17.64 6.85 2.05
CA ARG A 37 -19.07 6.49 2.17
C ARG A 37 -19.29 5.71 3.47
N LYS A 38 -20.53 5.30 3.72
CA LYS A 38 -20.81 4.29 4.74
C LYS A 38 -20.14 2.98 4.36
N ILE A 39 -19.60 2.29 5.36
CA ILE A 39 -18.97 0.97 5.19
C ILE A 39 -20.08 -0.06 4.87
N GLU A 40 -19.86 -0.84 3.81
CA GLU A 40 -20.75 -1.92 3.35
C GLU A 40 -20.08 -3.30 3.47
N LEU A 41 -18.77 -3.36 3.73
CA LEU A 41 -18.02 -4.61 3.88
C LEU A 41 -18.48 -5.48 5.07
N PHE A 42 -19.08 -4.88 6.10
CA PHE A 42 -19.64 -5.55 7.27
C PHE A 42 -20.63 -4.65 8.02
N ASP A 43 -21.40 -5.21 8.96
CA ASP A 43 -22.34 -4.44 9.80
C ASP A 43 -21.60 -3.55 10.80
N THR A 44 -21.76 -2.24 10.65
CA THR A 44 -21.14 -1.20 11.49
C THR A 44 -22.11 -0.57 12.49
N THR A 45 -23.33 -1.09 12.66
CA THR A 45 -24.37 -0.48 13.52
C THR A 45 -23.91 -0.25 14.96
N ALA A 46 -23.06 -1.12 15.50
CA ALA A 46 -22.54 -1.05 16.87
C ALA A 46 -21.27 -0.19 17.02
N TYR A 47 -20.79 0.47 15.96
CA TYR A 47 -19.55 1.24 15.95
C TYR A 47 -19.83 2.74 15.92
N ASP A 48 -19.02 3.51 16.65
CA ASP A 48 -19.08 4.98 16.66
C ASP A 48 -18.74 5.57 15.28
N CYS A 49 -17.75 5.00 14.59
CA CYS A 49 -17.42 5.32 13.21
C CYS A 49 -18.03 4.25 12.28
N GLN A 50 -18.78 4.68 11.28
CA GLN A 50 -19.51 3.81 10.33
C GLN A 50 -19.13 4.10 8.87
N ILE A 51 -18.07 4.89 8.68
CA ILE A 51 -17.66 5.45 7.40
C ILE A 51 -16.22 5.07 7.06
N GLY A 52 -15.94 4.96 5.76
CA GLY A 52 -14.61 4.60 5.26
C GLY A 52 -14.49 4.78 3.75
N GLY A 53 -13.26 4.73 3.28
CA GLY A 53 -12.94 4.68 1.85
C GLY A 53 -12.72 3.24 1.42
N GLU A 54 -13.77 2.56 0.97
CA GLU A 54 -13.69 1.20 0.44
C GLU A 54 -13.27 1.19 -1.03
N VAL A 55 -12.45 0.22 -1.42
CA VAL A 55 -12.20 -0.08 -2.84
C VAL A 55 -13.40 -0.89 -3.36
N ARG A 56 -14.14 -0.29 -4.30
CA ARG A 56 -15.36 -0.87 -4.89
C ARG A 56 -15.09 -1.48 -6.25
N ASP A 57 -15.96 -2.41 -6.67
CA ASP A 57 -15.93 -3.03 -8.01
C ASP A 57 -14.56 -3.60 -8.42
N PHE A 58 -13.87 -4.23 -7.46
CA PHE A 58 -12.54 -4.80 -7.65
C PHE A 58 -12.60 -6.33 -7.74
N ASP A 59 -12.22 -6.90 -8.90
CA ASP A 59 -11.97 -8.34 -9.05
C ASP A 59 -10.45 -8.62 -9.06
N PRO A 60 -9.91 -9.34 -8.06
CA PRO A 60 -8.49 -9.66 -8.01
C PRO A 60 -8.05 -10.73 -9.01
N LYS A 61 -8.95 -11.59 -9.51
CA LYS A 61 -8.59 -12.79 -10.28
C LYS A 61 -7.73 -12.51 -11.52
N PRO A 62 -7.98 -11.46 -12.32
CA PRO A 62 -7.19 -11.22 -13.54
C PRO A 62 -5.72 -10.85 -13.30
N PHE A 63 -5.36 -10.51 -12.06
CA PHE A 63 -4.00 -10.09 -11.70
C PHE A 63 -3.09 -11.25 -11.29
N PHE A 64 -3.62 -12.47 -11.19
CA PHE A 64 -2.88 -13.68 -10.86
C PHE A 64 -2.71 -14.57 -12.10
N LYS A 65 -1.51 -15.13 -12.29
CA LYS A 65 -1.19 -16.19 -13.24
C LYS A 65 -2.13 -17.38 -13.09
N ASN A 66 -2.47 -17.70 -11.84
CA ASN A 66 -3.45 -18.70 -11.48
C ASN A 66 -4.56 -18.07 -10.62
N PRO A 67 -5.77 -17.84 -11.19
CA PRO A 67 -6.89 -17.22 -10.48
C PRO A 67 -7.32 -17.93 -9.19
N LYS A 68 -6.96 -19.22 -9.01
CA LYS A 68 -7.28 -19.97 -7.79
C LYS A 68 -6.45 -19.53 -6.58
N ASP A 69 -5.34 -18.82 -6.80
CA ASP A 69 -4.46 -18.40 -5.72
C ASP A 69 -4.99 -17.18 -4.96
N VAL A 70 -5.97 -16.45 -5.51
CA VAL A 70 -6.72 -15.38 -4.81
C VAL A 70 -7.20 -15.84 -3.43
N ARG A 71 -7.76 -17.05 -3.31
CA ARG A 71 -8.28 -17.58 -2.02
C ARG A 71 -7.21 -17.85 -0.97
N ARG A 72 -5.93 -17.79 -1.35
CA ARG A 72 -4.74 -18.00 -0.52
C ARG A 72 -3.98 -16.70 -0.29
N THR A 73 -4.64 -15.56 -0.49
CA THR A 73 -4.09 -14.22 -0.30
C THR A 73 -5.09 -13.34 0.45
N ASP A 74 -4.58 -12.49 1.34
CA ASP A 74 -5.40 -11.46 1.98
C ASP A 74 -5.66 -10.28 1.02
N ARG A 75 -6.70 -9.50 1.30
CA ARG A 75 -7.15 -8.38 0.46
C ARG A 75 -6.04 -7.35 0.25
N PHE A 76 -5.22 -7.04 1.26
CA PHE A 76 -4.12 -6.07 1.09
C PHE A 76 -3.13 -6.54 0.01
N ALA A 77 -2.82 -7.84 -0.04
CA ALA A 77 -1.90 -8.40 -1.03
C ALA A 77 -2.53 -8.46 -2.44
N GLN A 78 -3.83 -8.71 -2.52
CA GLN A 78 -4.57 -8.67 -3.79
C GLN A 78 -4.55 -7.28 -4.42
N LEU A 79 -4.83 -6.23 -3.62
CA LEU A 79 -4.75 -4.83 -4.06
C LEU A 79 -3.33 -4.47 -4.49
N ALA A 80 -2.32 -4.92 -3.73
CA ALA A 80 -0.91 -4.72 -4.05
C ALA A 80 -0.54 -5.34 -5.40
N LEU A 81 -0.95 -6.59 -5.67
CA LEU A 81 -0.63 -7.27 -6.92
C LEU A 81 -1.26 -6.57 -8.13
N ALA A 82 -2.50 -6.08 -7.98
CA ALA A 82 -3.17 -5.33 -9.02
C ALA A 82 -2.47 -3.99 -9.34
N ALA A 83 -2.13 -3.21 -8.32
CA ALA A 83 -1.37 -1.97 -8.50
C ALA A 83 0.04 -2.25 -9.07
N ALA A 84 0.69 -3.35 -8.70
CA ALA A 84 2.00 -3.72 -9.22
C ALA A 84 1.94 -4.05 -10.71
N LYS A 85 0.90 -4.79 -11.14
CA LYS A 85 0.64 -5.04 -12.55
C LYS A 85 0.48 -3.73 -13.33
N MET A 86 -0.34 -2.80 -12.82
CA MET A 86 -0.56 -1.51 -13.47
C MET A 86 0.74 -0.70 -13.59
N ALA A 87 1.54 -0.66 -12.53
CA ALA A 87 2.83 0.04 -12.53
C ALA A 87 3.81 -0.58 -13.54
N LEU A 88 3.87 -1.91 -13.63
CA LEU A 88 4.67 -2.61 -14.64
C LEU A 88 4.20 -2.30 -16.05
N ASP A 89 2.89 -2.41 -16.32
CA ASP A 89 2.30 -2.15 -17.62
C ASP A 89 2.57 -0.68 -18.06
N ASP A 90 2.37 0.29 -17.17
CA ASP A 90 2.63 1.72 -17.42
C ASP A 90 4.12 2.00 -17.66
N SER A 91 5.01 1.28 -16.98
CA SER A 91 6.46 1.43 -17.18
C SER A 91 6.96 0.96 -18.55
N GLY A 92 6.19 0.11 -19.24
CA GLY A 92 6.60 -0.54 -20.49
C GLY A 92 7.71 -1.59 -20.32
N ILE A 93 7.99 -2.04 -19.10
CA ILE A 93 8.96 -3.13 -18.86
C ILE A 93 8.34 -4.47 -19.26
N ASP A 94 8.93 -5.12 -20.26
CA ASP A 94 8.62 -6.50 -20.61
C ASP A 94 9.44 -7.45 -19.72
N ILE A 95 8.80 -8.01 -18.70
CA ILE A 95 9.41 -8.95 -17.75
C ILE A 95 10.03 -10.17 -18.44
N GLU A 96 9.43 -10.65 -19.54
CA GLU A 96 9.93 -11.82 -20.25
C GLU A 96 11.21 -11.53 -21.04
N LYS A 97 11.41 -10.28 -21.47
CA LYS A 97 12.64 -9.84 -22.13
C LYS A 97 13.71 -9.30 -21.17
N LEU A 98 13.39 -9.15 -19.88
CA LEU A 98 14.30 -8.57 -18.92
C LEU A 98 15.46 -9.52 -18.59
N ARG A 99 16.66 -9.18 -19.06
CA ARG A 99 17.87 -10.01 -18.91
C ARG A 99 18.34 -10.21 -17.47
N ARG A 100 18.17 -9.20 -16.61
CA ARG A 100 18.71 -9.19 -15.23
C ARG A 100 17.60 -9.05 -14.18
N ARG A 101 16.76 -10.08 -14.04
CA ARG A 101 15.72 -10.12 -13.00
C ARG A 101 16.28 -10.05 -11.58
N ASP A 102 17.55 -10.39 -11.39
CA ASP A 102 18.29 -10.27 -10.12
C ASP A 102 18.60 -8.81 -9.73
N ARG A 103 18.33 -7.85 -10.63
CA ARG A 103 18.47 -6.40 -10.40
C ARG A 103 17.14 -5.69 -10.26
N PHE A 104 16.04 -6.45 -10.30
CA PHE A 104 14.70 -5.95 -10.11
C PHE A 104 14.21 -6.40 -8.73
N GLY A 105 14.19 -5.47 -7.79
CA GLY A 105 13.71 -5.70 -6.44
C GLY A 105 12.22 -5.36 -6.25
N VAL A 106 11.71 -5.70 -5.07
CA VAL A 106 10.34 -5.38 -4.65
C VAL A 106 10.36 -4.89 -3.21
N ILE A 107 9.81 -3.70 -2.97
CA ILE A 107 9.56 -3.16 -1.62
C ILE A 107 8.13 -2.63 -1.60
N VAL A 108 7.19 -3.53 -1.45
CA VAL A 108 5.75 -3.24 -1.33
C VAL A 108 5.26 -3.79 0.00
N SER A 109 4.86 -2.87 0.88
CA SER A 109 4.59 -3.18 2.28
C SER A 109 3.19 -2.78 2.71
N SER A 110 2.80 -3.22 3.90
CA SER A 110 1.52 -2.91 4.52
C SER A 110 1.76 -2.51 5.97
N GLY A 111 1.03 -1.51 6.45
CA GLY A 111 1.17 -1.02 7.82
C GLY A 111 0.74 -2.06 8.85
N ILE A 112 -0.36 -2.75 8.56
CA ILE A 112 -0.95 -3.77 9.45
C ILE A 112 -0.86 -5.17 8.83
N GLY A 113 -0.97 -5.29 7.50
CA GLY A 113 -0.93 -6.57 6.80
C GLY A 113 -2.29 -7.25 6.75
N GLY A 114 -2.31 -8.59 6.84
CA GLY A 114 -3.51 -9.41 6.64
C GLY A 114 -4.45 -9.42 7.84
N LEU A 115 -4.97 -8.26 8.22
CA LEU A 115 -5.84 -8.11 9.39
C LEU A 115 -7.16 -8.89 9.24
N LYS A 116 -7.70 -8.97 8.02
CA LYS A 116 -8.88 -9.79 7.73
C LYS A 116 -8.62 -11.26 8.00
N THR A 117 -7.49 -11.77 7.51
CA THR A 117 -7.05 -13.16 7.76
C THR A 117 -6.90 -13.41 9.26
N LEU A 118 -6.23 -12.52 10.00
CA LEU A 118 -6.08 -12.68 11.45
C LEU A 118 -7.44 -12.79 12.13
N GLN A 119 -8.35 -11.86 11.84
CA GLN A 119 -9.69 -11.82 12.41
C GLN A 119 -10.45 -13.13 12.14
N ASP A 120 -10.50 -13.58 10.89
CA ASP A 120 -11.23 -14.78 10.51
C ASP A 120 -10.63 -16.05 11.12
N GLN A 121 -9.30 -16.17 11.11
CA GLN A 121 -8.62 -17.34 11.66
C GLN A 121 -8.67 -17.40 13.18
N LEU A 122 -8.65 -16.24 13.86
CA LEU A 122 -8.89 -16.18 15.30
C LEU A 122 -10.31 -16.64 15.63
N MET A 123 -11.32 -16.20 14.87
CA MET A 123 -12.69 -16.67 15.07
C MET A 123 -12.81 -18.18 14.86
N ILE A 124 -12.15 -18.74 13.85
CA ILE A 124 -12.10 -20.20 13.64
C ILE A 124 -11.42 -20.91 14.81
N LEU A 125 -10.28 -20.40 15.28
CA LEU A 125 -9.56 -20.97 16.41
C LEU A 125 -10.43 -21.03 17.66
N LEU A 126 -11.11 -19.93 18.01
CA LEU A 126 -11.93 -19.82 19.21
C LEU A 126 -13.22 -20.64 19.14
N THR A 127 -13.84 -20.74 17.96
CA THR A 127 -15.15 -21.41 17.80
C THR A 127 -15.05 -22.87 17.37
N LYS A 128 -13.94 -23.28 16.73
CA LYS A 128 -13.77 -24.62 16.12
C LYS A 128 -12.47 -25.32 16.52
N GLY A 129 -11.57 -24.64 17.23
CA GLY A 129 -10.30 -25.20 17.68
C GLY A 129 -9.17 -25.17 16.64
N PRO A 130 -7.93 -25.42 17.07
CA PRO A 130 -6.72 -25.20 16.27
C PRO A 130 -6.64 -26.08 15.02
N SER A 131 -7.21 -27.29 15.04
CA SER A 131 -7.22 -28.22 13.90
C SER A 131 -7.98 -27.71 12.67
N ARG A 132 -8.76 -26.64 12.81
CA ARG A 132 -9.52 -26.01 11.72
C ARG A 132 -8.87 -24.76 11.15
N THR A 133 -7.76 -24.31 11.74
CA THR A 133 -6.98 -23.17 11.26
C THR A 133 -6.42 -23.44 9.86
N SER A 134 -6.49 -22.46 8.97
CA SER A 134 -5.96 -22.57 7.62
C SER A 134 -4.43 -22.77 7.64
N PRO A 135 -3.86 -23.68 6.84
CA PRO A 135 -2.41 -23.76 6.68
C PRO A 135 -1.82 -22.51 6.00
N PHE A 136 -2.67 -21.69 5.37
CA PHE A 136 -2.28 -20.43 4.73
C PHE A 136 -2.39 -19.22 5.68
N THR A 137 -2.74 -19.42 6.96
CA THR A 137 -2.91 -18.31 7.92
C THR A 137 -1.69 -17.39 7.97
N ILE A 138 -0.50 -17.94 8.18
CA ILE A 138 0.72 -17.13 8.28
C ILE A 138 1.10 -16.50 6.93
N PRO A 139 1.15 -17.24 5.80
CA PRO A 139 1.41 -16.64 4.48
C PRO A 139 0.40 -15.58 4.02
N MET A 140 -0.83 -15.61 4.51
CA MET A 140 -1.83 -14.58 4.21
C MET A 140 -1.75 -13.38 5.16
N LEU A 141 -1.20 -13.56 6.36
CA LEU A 141 -1.18 -12.56 7.42
C LEU A 141 -0.01 -11.57 7.31
N ILE A 142 1.21 -12.07 7.11
CA ILE A 142 2.42 -11.28 7.31
C ILE A 142 2.60 -10.22 6.20
N SER A 143 2.93 -8.98 6.59
CA SER A 143 2.94 -7.81 5.70
C SER A 143 3.89 -7.94 4.49
N ASN A 144 4.98 -8.70 4.64
CA ASN A 144 5.95 -8.90 3.55
C ASN A 144 5.39 -9.71 2.38
N MET A 145 4.21 -10.31 2.52
CA MET A 145 3.62 -11.12 1.47
C MET A 145 3.12 -10.31 0.28
N ALA A 146 2.85 -9.01 0.43
CA ALA A 146 2.67 -8.15 -0.75
C ALA A 146 3.92 -8.18 -1.65
N SER A 147 5.12 -7.93 -1.09
CA SER A 147 6.38 -7.99 -1.84
C SER A 147 6.71 -9.40 -2.34
N GLY A 148 6.52 -10.41 -1.51
CA GLY A 148 6.81 -11.80 -1.87
C GLY A 148 5.91 -12.31 -3.00
N LEU A 149 4.61 -12.02 -2.95
CA LEU A 149 3.66 -12.42 -4.00
C LEU A 149 3.98 -11.75 -5.33
N ILE A 150 4.24 -10.44 -5.34
CA ILE A 150 4.65 -9.71 -6.55
C ILE A 150 5.95 -10.31 -7.14
N SER A 151 6.94 -10.59 -6.30
CA SER A 151 8.20 -11.20 -6.72
C SER A 151 8.01 -12.59 -7.32
N MET A 152 7.19 -13.46 -6.70
CA MET A 152 6.86 -14.78 -7.25
C MET A 152 6.05 -14.68 -8.55
N GLU A 153 5.09 -13.75 -8.60
CA GLU A 153 4.22 -13.54 -9.75
C GLU A 153 5.02 -13.12 -10.99
N TYR A 154 6.03 -12.25 -10.84
CA TYR A 154 6.83 -11.76 -11.97
C TYR A 154 8.24 -12.38 -12.07
N GLY A 155 8.59 -13.29 -11.17
CA GLY A 155 9.91 -13.91 -11.12
C GLY A 155 11.04 -12.90 -10.87
N LEU A 156 10.80 -11.91 -10.02
CA LEU A 156 11.76 -10.85 -9.67
C LEU A 156 12.67 -11.34 -8.56
N ARG A 157 13.99 -11.28 -8.76
CA ARG A 157 14.99 -11.92 -7.89
C ARG A 157 15.97 -10.94 -7.26
N GLY A 158 15.76 -9.64 -7.45
CA GLY A 158 16.50 -8.60 -6.73
C GLY A 158 16.08 -8.50 -5.26
N PRO A 159 16.54 -7.45 -4.55
CA PRO A 159 16.23 -7.28 -3.14
C PRO A 159 14.71 -7.28 -2.89
N ASN A 160 14.26 -8.11 -1.96
CA ASN A 160 12.85 -8.23 -1.56
C ASN A 160 12.74 -7.97 -0.07
N ILE A 161 12.20 -6.80 0.30
CA ILE A 161 12.19 -6.29 1.67
C ILE A 161 10.80 -5.78 2.01
N CYS A 162 10.40 -5.90 3.27
CA CYS A 162 9.19 -5.29 3.79
C CYS A 162 9.54 -4.33 4.93
N ILE A 163 9.11 -3.08 4.79
CA ILE A 163 9.30 -2.01 5.77
C ILE A 163 7.93 -1.69 6.34
N VAL A 164 7.78 -1.76 7.66
CA VAL A 164 6.50 -1.52 8.32
C VAL A 164 6.67 -0.38 9.30
N THR A 165 6.18 0.80 8.93
CA THR A 165 6.31 2.06 9.68
C THR A 165 4.97 2.80 9.74
N ALA A 166 3.88 2.04 9.93
CA ALA A 166 2.51 2.55 9.97
C ALA A 166 2.20 3.47 8.78
N CYS A 167 1.75 4.71 9.00
CA CYS A 167 1.38 5.66 7.95
C CYS A 167 2.55 6.01 6.99
N ALA A 168 3.81 5.86 7.43
CA ALA A 168 5.00 6.16 6.61
C ALA A 168 5.46 4.99 5.74
N THR A 169 4.81 3.83 5.84
CA THR A 169 5.23 2.56 5.21
C THR A 169 5.59 2.70 3.74
N SER A 170 4.68 3.23 2.92
CA SER A 170 4.90 3.37 1.46
C SER A 170 5.98 4.41 1.14
N ASN A 171 6.08 5.48 1.93
CA ASN A 171 7.12 6.49 1.74
C ASN A 171 8.50 5.92 2.02
N ASN A 172 8.64 5.13 3.09
CA ASN A 172 9.91 4.46 3.40
C ASN A 172 10.24 3.38 2.38
N ALA A 173 9.23 2.66 1.87
CA ALA A 173 9.43 1.70 0.79
C ALA A 173 10.03 2.35 -0.47
N ILE A 174 9.47 3.48 -0.92
CA ILE A 174 9.99 4.24 -2.06
C ILE A 174 11.38 4.81 -1.74
N GLY A 175 11.56 5.40 -0.56
CA GLY A 175 12.83 6.00 -0.15
C GLY A 175 13.99 5.01 0.01
N GLU A 176 13.75 3.84 0.58
CA GLU A 176 14.78 2.79 0.67
C GLU A 176 15.07 2.18 -0.71
N SER A 177 14.07 2.03 -1.59
CA SER A 177 14.32 1.60 -2.97
C SER A 177 15.23 2.59 -3.72
N TRP A 178 15.06 3.89 -3.48
CA TRP A 178 15.93 4.94 -3.97
C TRP A 178 17.36 4.78 -3.42
N ARG A 179 17.54 4.58 -2.11
CA ARG A 179 18.87 4.36 -1.50
C ARG A 179 19.58 3.15 -2.09
N ILE A 180 18.87 2.02 -2.25
CA ILE A 180 19.42 0.77 -2.76
C ILE A 180 19.85 0.92 -4.23
N ILE A 181 19.05 1.60 -5.06
CA ILE A 181 19.47 1.91 -6.45
C ILE A 181 20.69 2.84 -6.44
N LYS A 182 20.69 3.90 -5.63
CA LYS A 182 21.82 4.84 -5.50
C LYS A 182 23.12 4.12 -5.13
N PHE A 183 23.04 3.13 -4.25
CA PHE A 183 24.19 2.37 -3.77
C PHE A 183 24.68 1.30 -4.75
N GLY A 184 23.92 1.03 -5.81
CA GLY A 184 24.36 0.12 -6.87
C GLY A 184 23.83 -1.30 -6.75
N ASP A 185 22.98 -1.62 -5.77
CA ASP A 185 22.55 -2.99 -5.46
C ASP A 185 21.40 -3.49 -6.35
N ALA A 186 20.61 -2.58 -6.91
CA ALA A 186 19.57 -2.87 -7.90
C ALA A 186 19.50 -1.78 -8.98
N ASP A 187 18.76 -2.05 -10.05
CA ASP A 187 18.51 -1.09 -11.14
C ASP A 187 17.04 -0.66 -11.20
N ILE A 188 16.14 -1.51 -10.71
CA ILE A 188 14.69 -1.30 -10.77
C ILE A 188 14.05 -1.82 -9.48
N PHE A 189 13.00 -1.14 -9.02
CA PHE A 189 12.12 -1.59 -7.95
C PHE A 189 10.65 -1.39 -8.31
N LEU A 190 9.81 -2.32 -7.86
CA LEU A 190 8.42 -2.03 -7.57
C LEU A 190 8.37 -1.60 -6.11
N ALA A 191 8.03 -0.34 -5.87
CA ALA A 191 8.02 0.23 -4.53
C ALA A 191 6.69 0.90 -4.20
N GLY A 192 6.26 0.79 -2.94
CA GLY A 192 5.02 1.43 -2.47
C GLY A 192 4.38 0.65 -1.35
N GLY A 193 3.04 0.61 -1.33
CA GLY A 193 2.34 -0.15 -0.30
C GLY A 193 0.86 -0.34 -0.55
N SER A 194 0.27 -1.12 0.33
CA SER A 194 -1.13 -1.53 0.27
C SER A 194 -1.70 -1.77 1.67
N GLU A 195 -2.96 -1.45 1.86
CA GLU A 195 -3.66 -1.66 3.12
C GLU A 195 -5.13 -2.04 2.88
N ALA A 196 -5.65 -2.94 3.71
CA ALA A 196 -7.04 -3.40 3.66
C ALA A 196 -7.61 -3.64 5.06
N SER A 197 -7.44 -2.64 5.93
CA SER A 197 -7.77 -2.72 7.36
C SER A 197 -9.21 -2.34 7.71
N ILE A 198 -10.07 -2.06 6.71
CA ILE A 198 -11.52 -1.85 6.89
C ILE A 198 -12.18 -3.21 7.20
N VAL A 199 -11.99 -3.66 8.44
CA VAL A 199 -12.53 -4.88 9.01
C VAL A 199 -12.96 -4.61 10.45
N ALA A 200 -13.83 -5.44 11.01
CA ALA A 200 -14.41 -5.25 12.34
C ALA A 200 -13.36 -4.92 13.42
N ILE A 201 -12.29 -5.72 13.55
CA ILE A 201 -11.26 -5.47 14.57
C ILE A 201 -10.44 -4.19 14.29
N GLY A 202 -10.23 -3.85 13.02
CA GLY A 202 -9.53 -2.62 12.62
C GLY A 202 -10.33 -1.38 13.00
N LEU A 203 -11.61 -1.36 12.61
CA LEU A 203 -12.53 -0.28 12.93
C LEU A 203 -12.70 -0.12 14.45
N ALA A 204 -12.86 -1.23 15.18
CA ALA A 204 -12.95 -1.21 16.65
C ALA A 204 -11.69 -0.64 17.31
N GLY A 205 -10.51 -1.09 16.89
CA GLY A 205 -9.23 -0.66 17.48
C GLY A 205 -8.98 0.83 17.31
N PHE A 206 -9.15 1.36 16.09
CA PHE A 206 -8.97 2.80 15.84
C PHE A 206 -10.08 3.66 16.46
N SER A 207 -11.32 3.15 16.55
CA SER A 207 -12.40 3.82 17.27
C SER A 207 -12.11 3.92 18.77
N ALA A 208 -11.60 2.85 19.39
CA ALA A 208 -11.24 2.84 20.81
C ALA A 208 -10.14 3.85 21.16
N MET A 209 -9.23 4.13 20.21
CA MET A 209 -8.22 5.19 20.33
C MET A 209 -8.78 6.60 20.10
N LYS A 210 -10.07 6.74 19.74
CA LYS A 210 -10.70 8.00 19.31
C LYS A 210 -9.96 8.67 18.15
N ALA A 211 -9.39 7.87 17.25
CA ALA A 211 -8.60 8.36 16.13
C ALA A 211 -9.44 8.63 14.87
N LEU A 212 -10.63 8.03 14.79
CA LEU A 212 -11.52 8.12 13.63
C LEU A 212 -12.54 9.23 13.78
N SER A 213 -12.85 9.90 12.66
CA SER A 213 -14.03 10.77 12.57
C SER A 213 -15.31 9.96 12.78
N THR A 214 -16.28 10.54 13.47
CA THR A 214 -17.61 9.95 13.72
C THR A 214 -18.73 10.68 12.99
N ARG A 215 -18.39 11.50 11.98
CA ARG A 215 -19.34 12.24 11.12
C ARG A 215 -20.09 11.33 10.13
N ASN A 216 -20.89 10.42 10.66
CA ASN A 216 -21.60 9.39 9.89
C ASN A 216 -22.75 9.94 9.02
N ASP A 217 -23.22 11.14 9.34
CA ASP A 217 -24.29 11.88 8.66
C ASP A 217 -23.82 12.54 7.35
N GLU A 218 -22.55 12.96 7.28
CA GLU A 218 -21.94 13.56 6.09
C GLU A 218 -20.58 12.88 5.74
N PRO A 219 -20.57 11.60 5.32
CA PRO A 219 -19.34 10.84 5.10
C PRO A 219 -18.38 11.54 4.13
N GLU A 220 -18.90 12.14 3.05
CA GLU A 220 -18.07 12.80 2.03
C GLU A 220 -17.29 13.99 2.58
N ARG A 221 -17.75 14.57 3.69
CA ARG A 221 -17.16 15.76 4.32
C ARG A 221 -16.40 15.44 5.61
N ALA A 222 -16.31 14.17 6.01
CA ALA A 222 -15.67 13.75 7.26
C ALA A 222 -14.16 14.03 7.28
N SER A 223 -13.45 13.64 6.20
CA SER A 223 -12.02 13.95 6.07
C SER A 223 -11.83 15.41 5.67
N ARG A 224 -11.47 16.25 6.65
CA ARG A 224 -11.29 17.70 6.48
C ARG A 224 -9.97 18.20 7.11
N PRO A 225 -8.82 17.84 6.53
CA PRO A 225 -7.52 18.30 7.04
C PRO A 225 -7.49 19.83 7.22
N PHE A 226 -6.88 20.28 8.33
CA PHE A 226 -6.74 21.69 8.71
C PHE A 226 -8.02 22.47 9.02
N ASP A 227 -9.20 21.89 8.78
CA ASP A 227 -10.47 22.50 9.18
C ASP A 227 -10.60 22.56 10.72
N ARG A 228 -11.25 23.61 11.23
CA ARG A 228 -11.47 23.80 12.66
C ARG A 228 -12.31 22.68 13.26
N ASP A 229 -13.25 22.15 12.50
CA ASP A 229 -14.27 21.20 12.96
C ASP A 229 -13.91 19.75 12.58
N ARG A 230 -12.63 19.48 12.32
CA ARG A 230 -12.10 18.10 12.12
C ARG A 230 -12.11 17.33 13.44
N ASP A 231 -12.49 16.06 13.40
CA ASP A 231 -12.70 15.21 14.57
C ASP A 231 -11.95 13.87 14.55
N GLY A 232 -11.15 13.61 13.51
CA GLY A 232 -10.33 12.41 13.36
C GLY A 232 -9.99 12.15 11.90
N PHE A 233 -9.19 11.12 11.63
CA PHE A 233 -8.98 10.68 10.24
C PHE A 233 -10.12 9.76 9.78
N VAL A 234 -10.23 9.55 8.47
CA VAL A 234 -11.14 8.55 7.91
C VAL A 234 -10.32 7.39 7.34
N MET A 235 -10.61 6.18 7.76
CA MET A 235 -9.91 4.98 7.30
C MET A 235 -10.22 4.72 5.82
N GLY A 236 -9.20 4.35 5.06
CA GLY A 236 -9.33 3.91 3.67
C GLY A 236 -8.54 2.61 3.45
N GLU A 237 -8.89 1.90 2.38
CA GLU A 237 -8.10 0.80 1.84
C GLU A 237 -7.65 1.11 0.41
N GLY A 238 -6.64 0.40 -0.07
CA GLY A 238 -6.10 0.60 -1.41
C GLY A 238 -4.63 0.22 -1.52
N ALA A 239 -4.07 0.44 -2.71
CA ALA A 239 -2.67 0.23 -3.02
C ALA A 239 -2.14 1.33 -3.95
N GLY A 240 -0.91 1.77 -3.69
CA GLY A 240 -0.16 2.68 -4.56
C GLY A 240 1.24 2.14 -4.76
N ILE A 241 1.62 1.88 -6.02
CA ILE A 241 2.91 1.29 -6.38
C ILE A 241 3.50 2.08 -7.55
N VAL A 242 4.81 2.29 -7.49
CA VAL A 242 5.58 2.94 -8.54
C VAL A 242 6.72 2.04 -9.00
N VAL A 243 7.10 2.18 -10.27
CA VAL A 243 8.37 1.64 -10.78
C VAL A 243 9.44 2.70 -10.55
N VAL A 244 10.36 2.39 -9.64
CA VAL A 244 11.54 3.20 -9.33
C VAL A 244 12.71 2.63 -10.10
N GLU A 245 13.38 3.45 -10.90
CA GLU A 245 14.35 2.97 -11.87
C GLU A 245 15.58 3.88 -11.95
N GLU A 246 16.75 3.29 -12.19
CA GLU A 246 17.94 4.07 -12.44
C GLU A 246 17.85 4.83 -13.78
N LEU A 247 18.29 6.09 -13.81
CA LEU A 247 18.07 7.01 -14.91
C LEU A 247 18.68 6.51 -16.24
N GLU A 248 19.95 6.08 -16.24
CA GLU A 248 20.60 5.64 -17.46
C GLU A 248 20.03 4.30 -17.95
N HIS A 249 19.63 3.41 -17.04
CA HIS A 249 18.84 2.23 -17.37
C HIS A 249 17.50 2.59 -18.04
N ALA A 250 16.75 3.53 -17.46
CA ALA A 250 15.47 4.01 -18.00
C ALA A 250 15.65 4.64 -19.39
N LYS A 251 16.67 5.49 -19.58
CA LYS A 251 17.00 6.11 -20.87
C LYS A 251 17.39 5.07 -21.93
N ALA A 252 18.19 4.08 -21.57
CA ALA A 252 18.67 3.06 -22.50
C ALA A 252 17.53 2.24 -23.14
N ARG A 253 16.40 2.08 -22.43
CA ARG A 253 15.19 1.44 -22.95
C ARG A 253 14.13 2.40 -23.49
N GLY A 254 14.39 3.71 -23.53
CA GLY A 254 13.44 4.72 -24.00
C GLY A 254 12.21 4.88 -23.10
N ALA A 255 12.37 4.70 -21.78
CA ALA A 255 11.26 4.78 -20.83
C ALA A 255 10.61 6.16 -20.80
N LYS A 256 9.29 6.20 -20.56
CA LYS A 256 8.62 7.41 -20.07
C LYS A 256 9.11 7.69 -18.65
N ILE A 257 9.53 8.92 -18.40
CA ILE A 257 9.98 9.38 -17.08
C ILE A 257 8.97 10.39 -16.56
N TYR A 258 8.33 10.09 -15.43
CA TYR A 258 7.35 10.97 -14.78
C TYR A 258 8.03 12.06 -13.98
N CYS A 259 8.99 11.68 -13.14
CA CYS A 259 9.76 12.58 -12.30
C CYS A 259 11.08 11.92 -11.87
N GLU A 260 11.96 12.74 -11.31
CA GLU A 260 13.17 12.30 -10.62
C GLU A 260 12.95 12.33 -9.11
N LEU A 261 13.39 11.28 -8.42
CA LEU A 261 13.47 11.25 -6.97
C LEU A 261 14.80 11.89 -6.54
N THR A 262 14.73 13.13 -6.05
CA THR A 262 15.91 13.92 -5.71
C THR A 262 16.32 13.85 -4.24
N GLY A 263 15.46 13.34 -3.36
CA GLY A 263 15.74 13.24 -1.94
C GLY A 263 14.79 12.34 -1.18
N TYR A 264 15.28 11.84 -0.04
CA TYR A 264 14.53 11.05 0.94
C TYR A 264 15.12 11.28 2.33
N GLY A 265 14.28 11.79 3.24
CA GLY A 265 14.62 12.09 4.62
C GLY A 265 13.88 11.17 5.60
N LEU A 266 14.49 10.95 6.76
CA LEU A 266 13.92 10.20 7.88
C LEU A 266 14.25 10.92 9.17
N SER A 267 13.23 11.14 9.99
CA SER A 267 13.37 11.63 11.36
C SER A 267 12.50 10.80 12.30
N SER A 268 12.72 10.97 13.60
CA SER A 268 11.84 10.45 14.64
C SER A 268 11.61 11.56 15.65
N ASP A 269 10.35 11.81 15.99
CA ASP A 269 9.96 12.82 16.96
C ASP A 269 10.50 12.48 18.36
N ALA A 270 10.63 11.18 18.67
CA ALA A 270 11.01 10.66 19.99
C ALA A 270 10.18 11.31 21.14
N TYR A 271 8.89 11.55 20.89
CA TYR A 271 8.03 12.39 21.73
C TYR A 271 6.85 11.64 22.36
N HIS A 272 5.90 11.16 21.55
CA HIS A 272 4.70 10.46 22.01
C HIS A 272 4.34 9.34 21.03
N MET A 273 3.60 8.32 21.50
CA MET A 273 3.30 7.13 20.69
C MET A 273 2.48 7.44 19.44
N THR A 274 1.54 8.39 19.51
CA THR A 274 0.59 8.69 18.43
C THR A 274 0.39 10.19 18.15
N ALA A 275 0.94 11.06 18.99
CA ALA A 275 0.74 12.50 18.89
C ALA A 275 2.05 13.15 18.44
N PRO A 276 2.03 14.04 17.43
CA PRO A 276 3.23 14.79 17.06
C PRO A 276 3.54 15.87 18.12
N PRO A 277 4.79 16.35 18.19
CA PRO A 277 5.13 17.59 18.90
C PRO A 277 4.28 18.76 18.40
N ALA A 278 3.83 19.63 19.32
CA ALA A 278 2.95 20.74 19.00
C ALA A 278 3.62 21.83 18.13
N ASP A 279 4.94 21.93 18.20
CA ASP A 279 5.77 22.85 17.43
C ASP A 279 6.18 22.30 16.04
N GLY A 280 5.89 21.02 15.78
CA GLY A 280 6.25 20.34 14.54
C GLY A 280 7.75 20.13 14.33
N GLU A 281 8.59 20.25 15.37
CA GLU A 281 10.06 20.19 15.23
C GLU A 281 10.52 18.89 14.53
N GLY A 282 9.85 17.78 14.84
CA GLY A 282 10.17 16.48 14.25
C GLY A 282 10.02 16.40 12.73
N ALA A 283 9.11 17.19 12.14
CA ALA A 283 8.91 17.24 10.69
C ALA A 283 9.99 18.07 9.94
N VAL A 284 10.77 18.88 10.66
CA VAL A 284 11.78 19.80 10.09
C VAL A 284 13.19 19.22 10.12
N ARG A 285 13.43 18.14 10.88
CA ARG A 285 14.74 17.50 11.04
C ARG A 285 15.22 16.72 9.80
#